data_AF-N6ULD8-F1
#
_entry.id   AF-N6ULD8-F1
#
_cell.length_a   1.000
_cell.length_b   1.000
_cell.length_c   1.000
_cell.angle_alpha   90.00
_cell.angle_beta   90.00
_cell.angle_gamma   90.00
#
_symmetry.space_group_name_H-M   'P 1'
#
loop_
_entity.id
_entity.type
_entity.pdbx_description
1 polymer ?
#
loop_
_entity_poly.entity_id
_entity_poly.type
_entity_poly.pdbx_seq_one_letter_code
_entity_poly.pdbx_strand_id
1 'polypeptide(L)'
;MYVSGSGAVELSGGVDVSRFETGVYVKGGTFKMTEGSITGMGNGQGTGVHAKGGDVTLDTVTISNVAMGVRVEGKGAFKMERGSVTAFTGTGVSVGSAVTKS
;
A
#
# COMPACT_ATOMS: atom_id res chain seq x y z
N MET A 1 -9.46 -1.14 3.18
CA MET A 1 -9.08 -1.79 4.46
C MET A 1 -8.44 -0.77 5.40
N TYR A 2 -8.56 -0.95 6.71
CA TYR A 2 -8.04 -0.01 7.70
C TYR A 2 -7.27 -0.74 8.80
N VAL A 3 -6.02 -0.32 9.05
CA VAL A 3 -5.14 -0.88 10.09
C VAL A 3 -4.80 0.22 11.09
N SER A 4 -4.97 -0.07 12.38
CA SER A 4 -4.71 0.89 13.47
C SER A 4 -4.35 0.21 14.78
N GLY A 5 -3.86 0.99 15.75
CA GLY A 5 -3.35 0.45 17.01
C GLY A 5 -2.03 -0.28 16.80
N SER A 6 -1.79 -1.35 17.56
CA SER A 6 -0.62 -2.22 17.43
C SER A 6 -0.93 -3.54 16.73
N GLY A 7 -2.10 -3.65 16.09
CA GLY A 7 -2.55 -4.88 15.43
C GLY A 7 -1.81 -5.15 14.13
N ALA A 8 -1.84 -6.42 13.71
CA ALA A 8 -1.31 -6.86 12.43
C ALA A 8 -2.45 -7.31 11.51
N VAL A 9 -2.35 -6.93 10.23
CA VAL A 9 -3.18 -7.48 9.16
C VAL A 9 -2.27 -8.08 8.12
N GLU A 10 -2.47 -9.37 7.84
CA GLU A 10 -1.73 -10.11 6.83
C GLU A 10 -2.68 -10.62 5.75
N LEU A 11 -2.36 -10.32 4.50
CA LEU A 11 -3.00 -10.89 3.32
C LEU A 11 -2.00 -11.78 2.59
N SER A 12 -2.39 -13.00 2.27
CA SER A 12 -1.54 -13.95 1.55
C SER A 12 -2.35 -14.85 0.63
N GLY A 13 -1.68 -15.50 -0.33
CA GLY A 13 -2.30 -16.45 -1.25
C GLY A 13 -3.02 -15.79 -2.42
N GLY A 14 -2.51 -14.66 -2.91
CA GLY A 14 -3.02 -14.01 -4.13
C GLY A 14 -4.32 -13.24 -3.93
N VAL A 15 -4.42 -12.46 -2.84
CA VAL A 15 -5.64 -11.68 -2.55
C VAL A 15 -5.78 -10.50 -3.53
N ASP A 16 -7.02 -10.26 -4.00
CA ASP A 16 -7.36 -9.10 -4.82
C ASP A 16 -8.12 -8.04 -4.02
N VAL A 17 -7.53 -6.86 -3.89
CA VAL A 17 -8.17 -5.66 -3.32
C VAL A 17 -8.53 -4.73 -4.49
N SER A 18 -9.82 -4.45 -4.71
CA SER A 18 -10.21 -3.65 -5.87
C SER A 18 -11.32 -2.62 -5.60
N ARG A 19 -11.50 -1.68 -6.54
CA ARG A 19 -12.61 -0.71 -6.59
C ARG A 19 -12.73 0.16 -5.35
N PHE A 20 -11.64 0.84 -5.01
CA PHE A 20 -11.55 1.71 -3.85
C PHE A 20 -11.15 3.15 -4.20
N GLU A 21 -11.44 4.08 -3.29
CA GLU A 21 -10.76 5.37 -3.23
C GLU A 21 -9.42 5.26 -2.48
N THR A 22 -9.37 4.50 -1.38
CA THR A 22 -8.12 4.08 -0.72
C THR A 22 -8.16 2.58 -0.45
N GLY A 23 -7.21 1.82 -1.00
CA GLY A 23 -7.21 0.35 -0.91
C GLY A 23 -6.88 -0.11 0.49
N VAL A 24 -5.75 0.34 1.00
CA VAL A 24 -5.28 0.06 2.35
C VAL A 24 -4.88 1.36 3.03
N TYR A 25 -5.45 1.62 4.21
CA TYR A 25 -5.06 2.75 5.04
C TYR A 25 -4.45 2.25 6.34
N VAL A 26 -3.21 2.66 6.62
CA VAL A 26 -2.45 2.26 7.81
C VAL A 26 -2.18 3.50 8.67
N LYS A 27 -2.75 3.53 9.88
CA LYS A 27 -2.50 4.60 10.86
C LYS A 27 -1.44 4.19 11.89
N GLY A 28 -1.26 2.89 12.10
CA GLY A 28 -0.32 2.26 13.03
C GLY A 28 -0.44 0.74 12.93
N GLY A 29 0.46 0.01 13.59
CA GLY A 29 0.51 -1.46 13.53
C GLY A 29 1.27 -1.94 12.31
N THR A 30 0.94 -3.14 11.82
CA THR A 30 1.64 -3.76 10.68
C THR A 30 0.64 -4.19 9.62
N PHE A 31 0.91 -3.83 8.38
CA PHE A 31 0.24 -4.37 7.21
C PHE A 31 1.25 -5.14 6.35
N LYS A 32 0.96 -6.41 6.10
CA LYS A 32 1.73 -7.26 5.20
C LYS A 32 0.82 -7.83 4.12
N MET A 33 1.25 -7.74 2.88
CA MET A 33 0.63 -8.44 1.77
C MET A 33 1.69 -9.22 1.00
N THR A 34 1.41 -10.49 0.77
CA THR A 34 2.27 -11.40 0.01
C THR A 34 1.44 -12.04 -1.09
N GLU A 35 1.82 -11.75 -2.34
CA GLU A 35 1.11 -12.12 -3.56
C GLU A 35 -0.28 -11.46 -3.69
N GLY A 36 -0.63 -11.09 -4.93
CA GLY A 36 -1.96 -10.57 -5.27
C GLY A 36 -1.93 -9.17 -5.86
N SER A 37 -3.09 -8.49 -5.83
CA SER A 37 -3.26 -7.21 -6.50
C SER A 37 -4.01 -6.17 -5.67
N ILE A 38 -3.68 -4.90 -5.90
CA ILE A 38 -4.38 -3.72 -5.38
C ILE A 38 -4.75 -2.83 -6.56
N THR A 39 -6.00 -2.83 -6.96
CA THR A 39 -6.47 -2.17 -8.20
C THR A 39 -7.51 -1.10 -7.92
N GLY A 40 -7.24 0.15 -8.32
CA GLY A 40 -8.17 1.27 -8.12
C GLY A 40 -9.50 1.13 -8.89
N MET A 41 -10.35 2.15 -8.80
CA MET A 41 -11.68 2.18 -9.46
C MET A 41 -11.63 2.31 -11.00
N GLY A 42 -10.44 2.35 -11.60
CA GLY A 42 -10.24 2.69 -13.01
C GLY A 42 -9.90 4.17 -13.20
N ASN A 43 -9.51 4.54 -14.43
CA ASN A 43 -9.12 5.91 -14.81
C ASN A 43 -7.98 6.53 -13.99
N GLY A 44 -7.21 5.73 -13.26
CA GLY A 44 -6.09 6.22 -12.46
C GLY A 44 -6.53 7.13 -11.31
N GLN A 45 -7.58 6.77 -10.59
CA GLN A 45 -8.07 7.49 -9.40
C GLN A 45 -7.78 6.73 -8.11
N GLY A 46 -7.68 7.46 -6.99
CA GLY A 46 -7.50 6.87 -5.66
C GLY A 46 -6.05 6.53 -5.29
N THR A 47 -5.85 6.02 -4.08
CA THR A 47 -4.55 5.61 -3.53
C THR A 47 -4.53 4.13 -3.21
N GLY A 48 -3.56 3.37 -3.71
CA GLY A 48 -3.43 1.94 -3.43
C GLY A 48 -3.21 1.66 -1.93
N VAL A 49 -2.07 2.14 -1.41
CA VAL A 49 -1.71 2.05 0.00
C VAL A 49 -1.36 3.43 0.55
N HIS A 50 -2.02 3.84 1.63
CA HIS A 50 -1.72 5.08 2.36
C HIS A 50 -1.36 4.77 3.81
N ALA A 51 -0.10 4.94 4.17
CA ALA A 51 0.41 4.77 5.52
C ALA A 51 0.78 6.13 6.14
N LYS A 52 0.04 6.53 7.18
CA LYS A 52 0.39 7.68 8.03
C LYS A 52 1.21 7.29 9.27
N GLY A 53 1.47 6.00 9.44
CA GLY A 53 2.31 5.41 10.48
C GLY A 53 2.22 3.89 10.42
N GLY A 54 3.06 3.20 11.20
CA GLY A 54 3.12 1.74 11.19
C GLY A 54 3.90 1.18 10.00
N ASP A 55 4.04 -0.14 9.97
CA ASP A 55 4.91 -0.84 9.03
C ASP A 55 4.12 -1.42 7.87
N VAL A 56 4.65 -1.27 6.65
CA VAL A 56 4.05 -1.79 5.41
C VAL A 56 5.07 -2.66 4.69
N THR A 57 4.70 -3.92 4.46
CA THR A 57 5.46 -4.86 3.62
C THR A 57 4.59 -5.36 2.47
N LEU A 58 5.07 -5.19 1.24
CA LEU A 58 4.44 -5.69 0.03
C LEU A 58 5.42 -6.61 -0.70
N ASP A 59 5.12 -7.90 -0.79
CA ASP A 59 5.93 -8.88 -1.52
C ASP A 59 5.14 -9.48 -2.67
N THR A 60 5.65 -9.36 -3.90
CA THR A 60 5.02 -9.90 -5.11
C THR A 60 3.59 -9.35 -5.33
N VAL A 61 3.36 -8.09 -4.94
CA VAL A 61 2.08 -7.38 -5.09
C VAL A 61 2.11 -6.45 -6.28
N THR A 62 1.06 -6.47 -7.11
CA THR A 62 0.87 -5.49 -8.19
C THR A 62 -0.18 -4.44 -7.81
N ILE A 63 0.21 -3.17 -7.84
CA ILE A 63 -0.69 -2.03 -7.65
C ILE A 63 -0.95 -1.36 -9.00
N SER A 64 -2.22 -1.16 -9.36
CA SER A 64 -2.58 -0.59 -10.67
C SER A 64 -3.84 0.27 -10.68
N ASN A 65 -4.01 1.07 -11.73
CA ASN A 65 -5.21 1.90 -11.98
C ASN A 65 -5.53 2.90 -10.86
N VAL A 66 -4.48 3.54 -10.32
CA VAL A 66 -4.56 4.47 -9.18
C VAL A 66 -4.00 5.85 -9.55
N ALA A 67 -4.37 6.88 -8.80
CA ALA A 67 -3.67 8.16 -8.89
C ALA A 67 -2.30 8.05 -8.20
N MET A 68 -2.27 7.35 -7.07
CA MET A 68 -1.06 7.12 -6.29
C MET A 68 -0.94 5.66 -5.86
N GLY A 69 0.19 5.03 -6.13
CA GLY A 69 0.40 3.62 -5.76
C GLY A 69 0.54 3.43 -4.27
N VAL A 70 1.63 3.98 -3.73
CA VAL A 70 1.94 3.93 -2.30
C VAL A 70 2.30 5.33 -1.81
N ARG A 71 1.72 5.73 -0.68
CA ARG A 71 2.05 6.95 0.05
C ARG A 71 2.37 6.61 1.49
N VAL A 72 3.59 6.87 1.95
CA VAL A 72 4.02 6.66 3.34
C VAL A 72 4.54 7.98 3.89
N GLU A 73 3.93 8.50 4.96
CA GLU A 73 4.23 9.86 5.45
C GLU A 73 4.67 9.93 6.92
N GLY A 74 4.38 8.91 7.72
CA GLY A 74 4.69 8.88 9.15
C GLY A 74 5.84 7.95 9.52
N LYS A 75 6.12 7.88 10.82
CA LYS A 75 7.09 6.92 11.38
C LYS A 75 6.62 5.48 11.14
N GLY A 76 7.55 4.64 10.74
CA GLY A 76 7.32 3.25 10.40
C GLY A 76 8.26 2.84 9.29
N ALA A 77 8.21 1.56 8.94
CA ALA A 77 9.02 1.01 7.88
C ALA A 77 8.21 0.71 6.62
N PHE A 78 8.82 0.93 5.47
CA PHE A 78 8.24 0.55 4.19
C PHE A 78 9.18 -0.39 3.44
N LYS A 79 8.64 -1.53 3.00
CA LYS A 79 9.32 -2.52 2.19
C LYS A 79 8.43 -2.96 1.02
N MET A 80 8.99 -2.93 -0.18
CA MET A 80 8.36 -3.50 -1.37
C MET A 80 9.37 -4.38 -2.09
N GLU A 81 9.04 -5.67 -2.21
CA GLU A 81 9.89 -6.68 -2.84
C GLU A 81 9.12 -7.32 -3.99
N ARG A 82 9.77 -7.45 -5.16
CA ARG A 82 9.28 -8.21 -6.33
C ARG A 82 7.90 -7.79 -6.89
N GLY A 83 7.24 -6.81 -6.28
CA GLY A 83 5.99 -6.23 -6.74
C GLY A 83 6.19 -5.13 -7.77
N SER A 84 5.08 -4.57 -8.24
CA SER A 84 5.10 -3.44 -9.18
C SER A 84 4.02 -2.42 -8.87
N VAL A 85 4.28 -1.16 -9.21
CA VAL A 85 3.27 -0.10 -9.27
C VAL A 85 3.19 0.38 -10.71
N THR A 86 2.03 0.20 -11.35
CA THR A 86 1.84 0.46 -12.79
C THR A 86 0.53 1.21 -13.03
N ALA A 87 0.36 1.73 -14.25
CA ALA A 87 -0.88 2.41 -14.66
C ALA A 87 -1.34 3.49 -13.67
N PHE A 88 -0.40 4.28 -13.14
CA PHE A 88 -0.68 5.41 -12.27
C PHE A 88 -0.64 6.74 -13.01
N THR A 89 -1.49 7.69 -12.63
CA THR A 89 -1.57 9.02 -13.27
C THR A 89 -0.79 10.09 -12.52
N GLY A 90 -0.55 9.89 -11.22
CA GLY A 90 0.23 10.80 -10.37
C GLY A 90 1.58 10.20 -10.00
N THR A 91 1.71 9.78 -8.74
CA THR A 91 2.98 9.25 -8.20
C THR A 91 2.89 7.75 -7.94
N GLY A 92 3.83 6.97 -8.47
CA GLY A 92 3.89 5.54 -8.20
C GLY A 92 4.10 5.26 -6.71
N VAL A 93 5.23 5.72 -6.16
CA VAL A 93 5.57 5.54 -4.75
C VAL A 93 6.12 6.86 -4.19
N SER A 94 5.55 7.31 -3.07
CA SER A 94 5.99 8.47 -2.32
C SER A 94 6.32 8.05 -0.88
N VAL A 95 7.56 8.31 -0.45
CA VAL A 95 8.08 7.92 0.86
C VAL A 95 8.58 9.16 1.58
N GLY A 96 8.00 9.44 2.75
CA GLY A 96 8.32 10.56 3.60
C GLY A 96 9.67 10.41 4.30
N SER A 97 10.26 11.52 4.71
CA SER A 97 11.61 11.57 5.32
C SER A 97 11.72 10.85 6.68
N ALA A 98 10.60 10.64 7.38
CA ALA A 98 10.56 9.95 8.66
C ALA A 98 10.42 8.41 8.53
N VAL A 99 10.32 7.89 7.29
CA VAL A 99 10.16 6.47 7.02
C VAL A 99 11.52 5.80 7.02
N THR A 100 11.63 4.67 7.71
CA THR A 100 12.83 3.84 7.69
C THR A 100 12.71 2.73 6.66
N LYS A 101 13.83 2.32 6.09
CA LYS A 101 13.89 1.09 5.32
C LYS A 101 13.75 -0.10 6.28
N SER A 102 12.84 -1.04 5.99
CA SER A 102 12.80 -2.37 6.65
C SER A 102 13.62 -3.40 5.88
#